data_AF-A0A350QTV9-F1
#
_entry.id   AF-A0A350QTV9-F1
#
_cell.length_a   1.000
_cell.length_b   1.000
_cell.length_c   1.000
_cell.angle_alpha   90.00
_cell.angle_beta   90.00
_cell.angle_gamma   90.00
#
_symmetry.space_group_name_H-M   'P 1'
#
loop_
_entity.id
_entity.type
_entity.pdbx_description
1 polymer ?
#
loop_
_entity_poly.entity_id
_entity_poly.type
_entity_poly.pdbx_seq_one_letter_code
_entity_poly.pdbx_strand_id
1 'polypeptide(L)'
;MFGKPALLLFFFAPFLFASEFPVLKSGEIFGILSSKGKAWIEVKEDEGFTHRYLSPWRGGAPTNGGGFDRKIIETFDKLVVGNRIWLSWYWDGHLRTDRIRVVMPRKKNGVFEGYLLETGDNWFDAKTSEGKLPWRFYAHWIGGLPENGGGYDSKSLEFLEEVDPDLPLRFSWSYDLRPRFDKLIDDDDEEEFVPFYEGKRLPKPYLNKPSSSPVKNPFDQANPVNPFDSANPPAGNPFDQVKPANPFDSIPPTSPANPFDEASGKPPANPFDGGGEQAPSTPPPENPFDSAPSPELPKNPFDQAPLPGNPFDSLEAPDA
;
A
#
# COMPACT_ATOMS: atom_id res chain seq x y z
N MET A 1 -10.80 -79.59 -21.05
CA MET A 1 -9.76 -79.60 -19.99
C MET A 1 -8.68 -78.60 -20.37
N PHE A 2 -8.46 -77.63 -19.47
CA PHE A 2 -7.33 -76.70 -19.33
C PHE A 2 -6.86 -75.86 -20.53
N GLY A 3 -7.48 -74.68 -20.71
CA GLY A 3 -6.81 -73.50 -21.25
C GLY A 3 -6.15 -72.70 -20.11
N LYS A 4 -4.84 -72.48 -20.19
CA LYS A 4 -4.08 -71.67 -19.22
C LYS A 4 -4.49 -70.19 -19.31
N PRO A 5 -4.72 -69.47 -18.20
CA PRO A 5 -4.78 -68.01 -18.25
C PRO A 5 -3.36 -67.43 -18.22
N ALA A 6 -3.02 -66.64 -19.23
CA ALA A 6 -1.82 -65.80 -19.21
C ALA A 6 -2.08 -64.60 -18.29
N LEU A 7 -1.32 -64.52 -17.20
CA LEU A 7 -1.30 -63.38 -16.29
C LEU A 7 -0.41 -62.29 -16.90
N LEU A 8 -1.03 -61.27 -17.49
CA LEU A 8 -0.31 -60.09 -17.98
C LEU A 8 -0.20 -59.08 -16.82
N LEU A 9 0.94 -59.09 -16.12
CA LEU A 9 1.29 -58.09 -15.12
C LEU A 9 1.64 -56.78 -15.83
N PHE A 10 0.71 -55.82 -15.81
CA PHE A 10 1.02 -54.43 -16.14
C PHE A 10 1.80 -53.81 -14.97
N PHE A 11 3.11 -53.69 -15.13
CA PHE A 11 3.92 -52.79 -14.32
C PHE A 11 3.54 -51.35 -14.67
N PHE A 12 2.66 -50.75 -13.86
CA PHE A 12 2.50 -49.30 -13.83
C PHE A 12 3.71 -48.73 -13.06
N ALA A 13 4.74 -48.31 -13.79
CA ALA A 13 5.74 -47.41 -13.23
C ALA A 13 5.10 -46.02 -13.14
N PRO A 14 4.96 -45.41 -11.95
CA PRO A 14 4.62 -44.00 -11.89
C PRO A 14 5.82 -43.24 -12.45
N PHE A 15 5.66 -42.67 -13.64
CA PHE A 15 6.52 -41.58 -14.07
C PHE A 15 6.39 -40.47 -13.03
N LEU A 16 7.37 -40.36 -12.15
CA LEU A 16 7.63 -39.14 -11.38
C LEU A 16 8.07 -38.08 -12.39
N PHE A 17 7.10 -37.49 -13.10
CA PHE A 17 7.28 -36.15 -13.61
C PHE A 17 7.34 -35.25 -12.39
N ALA A 18 8.54 -35.08 -11.85
CA ALA A 18 8.89 -33.87 -11.13
C ALA A 18 8.74 -32.74 -12.14
N SER A 19 7.52 -32.21 -12.25
CA SER A 19 7.32 -30.90 -12.84
C SER A 19 8.14 -29.94 -11.99
N GLU A 20 9.31 -29.55 -12.48
CA GLU A 20 9.98 -28.33 -12.06
C GLU A 20 9.02 -27.18 -12.37
N PHE A 21 8.06 -26.95 -11.47
CA PHE A 21 7.29 -25.72 -11.49
C PHE A 21 8.33 -24.59 -11.38
N PRO A 22 8.34 -23.63 -12.30
CA PRO A 22 9.29 -22.53 -12.22
C PRO A 22 9.02 -21.75 -10.94
N VAL A 23 9.88 -21.94 -9.93
CA VAL A 23 9.88 -21.13 -8.73
C VAL A 23 10.33 -19.74 -9.17
N LEU A 24 9.38 -18.80 -9.23
CA LEU A 24 9.67 -17.41 -9.55
C LEU A 24 10.78 -16.91 -8.60
N LYS A 25 11.84 -16.34 -9.16
CA LYS A 25 12.94 -15.78 -8.37
C LYS A 25 12.70 -14.32 -7.97
N SER A 26 11.64 -13.72 -8.48
CA SER A 26 11.20 -12.37 -8.14
C SER A 26 9.77 -12.16 -8.61
N GLY A 27 9.09 -11.18 -8.02
CA GLY A 27 7.74 -10.82 -8.39
C GLY A 27 7.25 -9.56 -7.70
N GLU A 28 5.99 -9.23 -7.96
CA GLU A 28 5.27 -8.17 -7.27
C GLU A 28 4.00 -8.76 -6.66
N ILE A 29 3.63 -8.27 -5.48
CA ILE A 29 2.41 -8.70 -4.81
C ILE A 29 1.64 -7.51 -4.23
N PHE A 30 0.34 -7.73 -4.09
CA PHE A 30 -0.57 -6.88 -3.32
C PHE A 30 -1.15 -7.71 -2.18
N GLY A 31 -1.31 -7.07 -1.02
CA GLY A 31 -1.83 -7.77 0.15
C GLY A 31 -2.00 -6.86 1.35
N ILE A 32 -2.43 -7.46 2.45
CA ILE A 32 -2.59 -6.80 3.74
C ILE A 32 -1.36 -7.09 4.58
N LEU A 33 -0.72 -6.03 5.11
CA LEU A 33 0.37 -6.18 6.07
C LEU A 33 -0.20 -6.75 7.38
N SER A 34 0.03 -8.04 7.64
CA SER A 34 -0.54 -8.76 8.78
C SER A 34 0.29 -8.56 10.04
N SER A 35 1.61 -8.56 9.90
CA SER A 35 2.53 -8.36 11.02
C SER A 35 3.87 -7.81 10.54
N LYS A 36 4.69 -7.33 11.47
CA LYS A 36 6.05 -6.86 11.17
C LYS A 36 6.98 -7.06 12.35
N GLY A 37 8.26 -7.21 12.03
CA GLY A 37 9.37 -7.16 12.97
C GLY A 37 10.46 -6.19 12.51
N LYS A 38 11.58 -6.18 13.23
CA LYS A 38 12.68 -5.24 12.96
C LYS A 38 13.26 -5.35 11.55
N ALA A 39 13.37 -6.57 11.02
CA ALA A 39 13.99 -6.83 9.72
C ALA A 39 13.11 -7.67 8.78
N TRP A 40 11.83 -7.82 9.10
CA TRP A 40 10.90 -8.62 8.33
C TRP A 40 9.48 -8.06 8.42
N ILE A 41 8.66 -8.42 7.44
CA ILE A 41 7.22 -8.16 7.39
C ILE A 41 6.48 -9.43 6.98
N GLU A 42 5.22 -9.56 7.38
CA GLU A 42 4.32 -10.58 6.87
C GLU A 42 3.18 -9.97 6.10
N VAL A 43 2.89 -10.56 4.95
CA VAL A 43 1.90 -10.04 4.02
C VAL A 43 0.96 -11.17 3.68
N LYS A 44 -0.33 -10.95 3.94
CA LYS A 44 -1.42 -11.80 3.48
C LYS A 44 -1.77 -11.36 2.06
N GLU A 45 -1.42 -12.18 1.08
CA GLU A 45 -1.72 -11.92 -0.33
C GLU A 45 -3.22 -11.97 -0.60
N ASP A 46 -3.68 -11.23 -1.61
CA ASP A 46 -5.12 -11.16 -1.94
C ASP A 46 -5.72 -12.51 -2.37
N GLU A 47 -4.96 -13.33 -3.08
CA GLU A 47 -5.38 -14.62 -3.65
C GLU A 47 -4.47 -15.77 -3.17
N GLY A 48 -3.70 -15.55 -2.11
CA GLY A 48 -2.59 -16.43 -1.72
C GLY A 48 -2.46 -16.65 -0.22
N PHE A 49 -1.32 -17.21 0.15
CA PHE A 49 -0.99 -17.44 1.55
C PHE A 49 -0.33 -16.21 2.17
N THR A 50 -0.17 -16.27 3.49
CA THR A 50 0.64 -15.28 4.19
C THR A 50 2.10 -15.66 4.09
N HIS A 51 2.92 -14.74 3.60
CA HIS A 51 4.37 -14.93 3.45
C HIS A 51 5.16 -13.90 4.25
N ARG A 52 6.31 -14.33 4.76
CA ARG A 52 7.26 -13.48 5.47
C ARG A 52 8.38 -13.03 4.53
N TYR A 53 8.57 -11.72 4.42
CA TYR A 53 9.60 -11.09 3.61
C TYR A 53 10.64 -10.43 4.52
N LEU A 54 11.91 -10.68 4.24
CA LEU A 54 13.02 -10.09 4.99
C LEU A 54 13.59 -8.86 4.26
N SER A 55 14.19 -7.95 5.02
CA SER A 55 15.05 -6.93 4.44
C SER A 55 16.20 -7.59 3.66
N PRO A 56 16.65 -7.03 2.52
CA PRO A 56 17.83 -7.49 1.79
C PRO A 56 19.06 -7.60 2.69
N TRP A 57 19.91 -8.59 2.46
CA TRP A 57 21.24 -8.63 3.08
C TRP A 57 22.24 -7.83 2.23
N ARG A 58 23.05 -7.00 2.88
CA ARG A 58 24.10 -6.17 2.25
C ARG A 58 25.45 -6.48 2.91
N GLY A 59 26.52 -6.52 2.12
CA GLY A 59 27.88 -6.81 2.60
C GLY A 59 28.19 -8.31 2.69
N GLY A 60 29.24 -8.65 3.44
CA GLY A 60 29.71 -10.03 3.64
C GLY A 60 28.99 -10.75 4.78
N ALA A 61 29.69 -11.64 5.47
CA ALA A 61 29.21 -12.24 6.71
C ALA A 61 28.95 -11.16 7.79
N PRO A 62 28.17 -11.44 8.86
CA PRO A 62 27.91 -10.47 9.94
C PRO A 62 29.20 -9.89 10.55
N THR A 63 30.25 -10.70 10.66
CA THR A 63 31.58 -10.29 11.15
C THR A 63 32.34 -9.36 10.20
N ASN A 64 31.99 -9.38 8.91
CA ASN A 64 32.60 -8.58 7.84
C ASN A 64 31.73 -7.38 7.46
N GLY A 65 30.98 -6.83 8.42
CA GLY A 65 30.09 -5.68 8.21
C GLY A 65 28.82 -6.00 7.42
N GLY A 66 28.50 -7.29 7.24
CA GLY A 66 27.26 -7.73 6.65
C GLY A 66 26.04 -7.46 7.53
N GLY A 67 24.92 -7.09 6.93
CA GLY A 67 23.68 -6.92 7.67
C GLY A 67 22.47 -6.63 6.79
N PHE A 68 21.31 -6.57 7.42
CA PHE A 68 20.08 -6.17 6.76
C PHE A 68 20.15 -4.72 6.27
N ASP A 69 19.54 -4.47 5.11
CA ASP A 69 19.46 -3.15 4.51
C ASP A 69 18.71 -2.19 5.44
N ARG A 70 19.44 -1.17 5.92
CA ARG A 70 18.93 -0.20 6.89
C ARG A 70 17.77 0.63 6.32
N LYS A 71 17.78 0.94 5.02
CA LYS A 71 16.71 1.74 4.40
C LYS A 71 15.40 0.96 4.37
N ILE A 72 15.46 -0.33 4.11
CA ILE A 72 14.27 -1.20 4.14
C ILE A 72 13.79 -1.41 5.58
N ILE A 73 14.70 -1.56 6.55
CA ILE A 73 14.34 -1.61 7.98
C ILE A 73 13.59 -0.35 8.42
N GLU A 74 14.12 0.84 8.10
CA GLU A 74 13.45 2.10 8.41
C GLU A 74 12.10 2.23 7.72
N THR A 75 11.97 1.64 6.53
CA THR A 75 10.69 1.59 5.82
C THR A 75 9.71 0.69 6.57
N PHE A 76 10.12 -0.52 6.98
CA PHE A 76 9.29 -1.43 7.79
C PHE A 76 8.82 -0.78 9.09
N ASP A 77 9.69 -0.03 9.76
CA ASP A 77 9.35 0.66 11.02
C ASP A 77 8.21 1.69 10.84
N LYS A 78 8.15 2.35 9.69
CA LYS A 78 7.10 3.34 9.37
C LYS A 78 5.78 2.71 8.92
N LEU A 79 5.78 1.43 8.50
CA LEU A 79 4.55 0.77 8.06
C LEU A 79 3.60 0.52 9.22
N VAL A 80 2.31 0.71 8.98
CA VAL A 80 1.25 0.44 9.96
C VAL A 80 0.58 -0.88 9.61
N VAL A 81 0.60 -1.82 10.55
CA VAL A 81 -0.07 -3.12 10.42
C VAL A 81 -1.57 -2.93 10.17
N GLY A 82 -2.08 -3.73 9.24
CA GLY A 82 -3.46 -3.65 8.76
C GLY A 82 -3.65 -2.92 7.45
N ASN A 83 -2.67 -2.11 7.02
CA ASN A 83 -2.77 -1.44 5.73
C ASN A 83 -2.50 -2.39 4.57
N ARG A 84 -3.16 -2.10 3.45
CA ARG A 84 -2.79 -2.70 2.17
C ARG A 84 -1.43 -2.19 1.72
N ILE A 85 -0.64 -3.06 1.13
CA ILE A 85 0.67 -2.74 0.59
C ILE A 85 0.84 -3.34 -0.81
N TRP A 86 1.72 -2.71 -1.57
CA TRP A 86 2.34 -3.29 -2.73
C TRP A 86 3.81 -3.51 -2.41
N LEU A 87 4.34 -4.63 -2.87
CA LEU A 87 5.68 -5.09 -2.54
C LEU A 87 6.29 -5.78 -3.76
N SER A 88 7.51 -5.39 -4.14
CA SER A 88 8.34 -6.18 -5.05
C SER A 88 9.31 -7.03 -4.24
N TRP A 89 9.45 -8.29 -4.61
CA TRP A 89 10.26 -9.27 -3.89
C TRP A 89 11.20 -10.02 -4.80
N TYR A 90 12.25 -10.59 -4.22
CA TYR A 90 13.15 -11.53 -4.88
C TYR A 90 13.57 -12.66 -3.94
N TRP A 91 14.06 -13.76 -4.51
CA TRP A 91 14.50 -14.95 -3.79
C TRP A 91 16.01 -15.14 -3.92
N ASP A 92 16.72 -15.09 -2.79
CA ASP A 92 18.16 -15.35 -2.68
C ASP A 92 18.48 -16.55 -1.77
N GLY A 93 17.52 -17.46 -1.62
CA GLY A 93 17.49 -18.47 -0.54
C GLY A 93 16.57 -18.04 0.60
N HIS A 94 16.22 -16.75 0.67
CA HIS A 94 15.12 -16.23 1.46
C HIS A 94 14.26 -15.29 0.61
N LEU A 95 13.02 -15.10 1.02
CA LEU A 95 12.12 -14.13 0.40
C LEU A 95 12.50 -12.72 0.88
N ARG A 96 12.97 -11.87 -0.03
CA ARG A 96 13.48 -10.54 0.28
C ARG A 96 12.58 -9.46 -0.29
N THR A 97 12.44 -8.36 0.43
CA THR A 97 11.78 -7.15 -0.06
C THR A 97 12.74 -6.29 -0.88
N ASP A 98 12.46 -6.09 -2.16
CA ASP A 98 13.15 -5.08 -2.97
C ASP A 98 12.56 -3.68 -2.72
N ARG A 99 11.24 -3.53 -2.91
CA ARG A 99 10.51 -2.28 -2.67
C ARG A 99 9.18 -2.55 -1.99
N ILE A 100 8.70 -1.57 -1.23
CA ILE A 100 7.41 -1.63 -0.56
C ILE A 100 6.78 -0.25 -0.46
N ARG A 101 5.45 -0.19 -0.61
CA ARG A 101 4.66 1.03 -0.36
C ARG A 101 3.27 0.68 0.14
N VAL A 102 2.68 1.60 0.91
CA VAL A 102 1.28 1.52 1.33
C VAL A 102 0.37 1.85 0.15
N VAL A 103 -0.67 1.04 -0.03
CA VAL A 103 -1.74 1.30 -1.00
C VAL A 103 -2.86 2.04 -0.27
N MET A 104 -2.94 3.34 -0.51
CA MET A 104 -3.97 4.18 0.10
C MET A 104 -5.35 3.90 -0.53
N PRO A 105 -6.43 3.92 0.28
CA PRO A 105 -7.77 3.86 -0.28
C PRO A 105 -8.06 5.12 -1.11
N ARG A 106 -8.96 4.98 -2.10
CA ARG A 106 -9.35 6.09 -2.99
C ARG A 106 -10.07 7.23 -2.25
N LYS A 107 -10.80 6.88 -1.19
CA LYS A 107 -11.48 7.83 -0.29
C LYS A 107 -10.88 7.70 1.10
N LYS A 108 -11.00 8.74 1.93
CA LYS A 108 -10.59 8.69 3.34
C LYS A 108 -11.70 8.26 4.29
N ASN A 109 -12.93 8.20 3.81
CA ASN A 109 -14.10 7.73 4.53
C ASN A 109 -15.19 7.34 3.51
N GLY A 110 -16.26 6.76 4.02
CA GLY A 110 -17.46 6.52 3.24
C GLY A 110 -18.27 5.36 3.79
N VAL A 111 -19.13 4.84 2.94
CA VAL A 111 -19.85 3.60 3.19
C VAL A 111 -19.14 2.48 2.44
N PHE A 112 -18.92 1.37 3.13
CA PHE A 112 -18.47 0.11 2.57
C PHE A 112 -19.66 -0.82 2.48
N GLU A 113 -19.80 -1.49 1.35
CA GLU A 113 -20.83 -2.49 1.09
C GLU A 113 -20.14 -3.72 0.50
N GLY A 114 -20.30 -4.87 1.14
CA GLY A 114 -19.55 -6.05 0.72
C GLY A 114 -19.71 -7.23 1.66
N TYR A 115 -18.83 -8.22 1.54
CA TYR A 115 -18.90 -9.47 2.28
C TYR A 115 -17.78 -9.57 3.31
N LEU A 116 -18.10 -10.13 4.47
CA LEU A 116 -17.12 -10.49 5.49
C LEU A 116 -16.24 -11.63 4.96
N LEU A 117 -14.94 -11.60 5.29
CA LEU A 117 -13.99 -12.64 4.90
C LEU A 117 -13.37 -13.33 6.10
N GLU A 118 -12.87 -12.55 7.04
CA GLU A 118 -12.19 -13.05 8.22
C GLU A 118 -12.37 -12.05 9.35
N THR A 119 -12.46 -12.55 10.57
CA THR A 119 -12.50 -11.74 11.79
C THR A 119 -11.29 -12.06 12.66
N GLY A 120 -10.83 -11.05 13.39
CA GLY A 120 -9.89 -11.20 14.49
C GLY A 120 -10.33 -10.34 15.67
N ASP A 121 -9.56 -10.34 16.75
CA ASP A 121 -9.97 -9.76 18.05
C ASP A 121 -10.43 -8.29 18.00
N ASN A 122 -9.86 -7.49 17.10
CA ASN A 122 -10.14 -6.05 16.99
C ASN A 122 -10.19 -5.55 15.55
N TRP A 123 -10.32 -6.47 14.59
CA TRP A 123 -10.35 -6.18 13.17
C TRP A 123 -11.15 -7.21 12.40
N PHE A 124 -11.56 -6.86 11.19
CA PHE A 124 -12.11 -7.81 10.23
C PHE A 124 -11.67 -7.45 8.80
N ASP A 125 -11.57 -8.47 7.95
CA ASP A 125 -11.34 -8.34 6.52
C ASP A 125 -12.68 -8.40 5.80
N ALA A 126 -12.91 -7.45 4.88
CA ALA A 126 -14.10 -7.44 4.04
C ALA A 126 -13.73 -7.11 2.58
N LYS A 127 -14.50 -7.63 1.63
CA LYS A 127 -14.36 -7.28 0.19
C LYS A 127 -15.66 -6.71 -0.35
N THR A 128 -15.55 -5.72 -1.23
CA THR A 128 -16.72 -5.14 -1.91
C THR A 128 -17.37 -6.18 -2.83
N SER A 129 -18.68 -6.10 -3.04
CA SER A 129 -19.41 -6.98 -3.98
C SER A 129 -18.86 -6.93 -5.41
N GLU A 130 -18.48 -5.73 -5.88
CA GLU A 130 -17.86 -5.48 -7.18
C GLU A 130 -16.33 -5.71 -7.18
N GLY A 131 -15.72 -5.75 -5.99
CA GLY A 131 -14.28 -5.62 -5.81
C GLY A 131 -13.60 -6.93 -5.44
N LYS A 132 -12.50 -7.26 -6.12
CA LYS A 132 -11.65 -8.39 -5.73
C LYS A 132 -10.75 -8.10 -4.53
N LEU A 133 -10.59 -6.83 -4.15
CA LEU A 133 -9.55 -6.43 -3.19
C LEU A 133 -10.09 -6.43 -1.76
N PRO A 134 -9.59 -7.30 -0.86
CA PRO A 134 -9.97 -7.29 0.54
C PRO A 134 -9.39 -6.09 1.29
N TRP A 135 -10.12 -5.52 2.23
CA TRP A 135 -9.64 -4.46 3.11
C TRP A 135 -9.79 -4.90 4.56
N ARG A 136 -8.79 -4.59 5.38
CA ARG A 136 -8.85 -4.80 6.83
C ARG A 136 -9.32 -3.54 7.53
N PHE A 137 -10.39 -3.64 8.29
CA PHE A 137 -10.94 -2.58 9.12
C PHE A 137 -10.69 -2.90 10.58
N TYR A 138 -10.26 -1.90 11.35
CA TYR A 138 -10.04 -2.03 12.79
C TYR A 138 -11.12 -1.29 13.57
N ALA A 139 -11.44 -1.77 14.76
CA ALA A 139 -12.16 -0.99 15.76
C ALA A 139 -11.40 0.32 16.08
N HIS A 140 -12.14 1.32 16.54
CA HIS A 140 -11.56 2.57 17.03
C HIS A 140 -10.76 2.35 18.30
N TRP A 141 -9.74 3.20 18.48
CA TRP A 141 -9.02 3.28 19.74
C TRP A 141 -9.65 4.37 20.62
N ILE A 142 -10.09 4.00 21.81
CA ILE A 142 -10.76 4.89 22.76
C ILE A 142 -9.98 4.91 24.09
N GLY A 143 -10.14 5.95 24.91
CA GLY A 143 -9.58 5.97 26.28
C GLY A 143 -8.13 6.47 26.46
N GLY A 144 -7.50 7.07 25.43
CA GLY A 144 -6.15 7.65 25.56
C GLY A 144 -5.04 6.59 25.49
N LEU A 145 -3.90 6.76 26.17
CA LEU A 145 -2.83 5.75 26.12
C LEU A 145 -3.26 4.43 26.81
N PRO A 146 -2.65 3.28 26.47
CA PRO A 146 -2.98 2.00 27.11
C PRO A 146 -2.93 2.05 28.65
N GLU A 147 -1.94 2.75 29.20
CA GLU A 147 -1.76 2.94 30.65
C GLU A 147 -2.92 3.71 31.30
N ASN A 148 -3.66 4.50 30.53
CA ASN A 148 -4.79 5.32 30.98
C ASN A 148 -6.15 4.65 30.70
N GLY A 149 -6.16 3.33 30.44
CA GLY A 149 -7.36 2.60 30.05
C GLY A 149 -7.69 2.68 28.57
N GLY A 150 -6.73 3.11 27.75
CA GLY A 150 -6.86 3.13 26.30
C GLY A 150 -6.89 1.74 25.70
N GLY A 151 -7.78 1.50 24.74
CA GLY A 151 -7.90 0.22 24.07
C GLY A 151 -8.75 0.29 22.81
N TYR A 152 -8.80 -0.83 22.08
CA TYR A 152 -9.76 -0.97 21.00
C TYR A 152 -11.16 -1.11 21.57
N ASP A 153 -12.12 -0.42 20.96
CA ASP A 153 -13.53 -0.61 21.21
C ASP A 153 -14.03 -1.88 20.52
N SER A 154 -13.54 -3.06 20.93
CA SER A 154 -13.93 -4.34 20.30
C SER A 154 -15.43 -4.61 20.43
N LYS A 155 -16.12 -3.98 21.38
CA LYS A 155 -17.58 -4.05 21.51
C LYS A 155 -18.30 -3.52 20.27
N SER A 156 -17.70 -2.55 19.58
CA SER A 156 -18.25 -2.05 18.32
C SER A 156 -18.26 -3.11 17.21
N LEU A 157 -17.58 -4.25 17.41
CA LEU A 157 -17.50 -5.37 16.47
C LEU A 157 -18.31 -6.59 16.91
N GLU A 158 -18.99 -6.56 18.07
CA GLU A 158 -19.82 -7.68 18.57
C GLU A 158 -20.88 -8.11 17.54
N PHE A 159 -21.38 -7.17 16.73
CA PHE A 159 -22.33 -7.46 15.65
C PHE A 159 -21.82 -8.53 14.66
N LEU A 160 -20.50 -8.65 14.46
CA LEU A 160 -19.93 -9.61 13.52
C LEU A 160 -20.15 -11.07 13.93
N GLU A 161 -20.46 -11.34 15.20
CA GLU A 161 -20.79 -12.70 15.67
C GLU A 161 -22.15 -13.18 15.13
N GLU A 162 -23.04 -12.25 14.83
CA GLU A 162 -24.41 -12.52 14.35
C GLU A 162 -24.56 -12.36 12.83
N VAL A 163 -23.55 -11.80 12.15
CA VAL A 163 -23.57 -11.57 10.70
C VAL A 163 -23.50 -12.89 9.94
N ASP A 164 -24.46 -13.09 9.03
CA ASP A 164 -24.40 -14.16 8.04
C ASP A 164 -23.29 -13.86 7.01
N PRO A 165 -22.26 -14.71 6.87
CA PRO A 165 -21.15 -14.47 5.94
C PRO A 165 -21.58 -14.45 4.46
N ASP A 166 -22.74 -15.02 4.13
CA ASP A 166 -23.28 -15.05 2.77
C ASP A 166 -24.09 -13.78 2.44
N LEU A 167 -24.39 -12.93 3.43
CA LEU A 167 -25.10 -11.67 3.24
C LEU A 167 -24.13 -10.48 3.16
N PRO A 168 -24.41 -9.50 2.27
CA PRO A 168 -23.62 -8.28 2.23
C PRO A 168 -23.90 -7.43 3.48
N LEU A 169 -22.84 -6.88 4.05
CA LEU A 169 -22.86 -5.94 5.16
C LEU A 169 -22.55 -4.54 4.67
N ARG A 170 -23.24 -3.55 5.26
CA ARG A 170 -23.08 -2.14 4.97
C ARG A 170 -22.64 -1.39 6.22
N PHE A 171 -21.56 -0.63 6.14
CA PHE A 171 -21.04 0.12 7.29
C PHE A 171 -20.32 1.39 6.88
N SER A 172 -20.31 2.37 7.79
CA SER A 172 -19.49 3.57 7.66
C SER A 172 -18.07 3.31 8.15
N TRP A 173 -17.10 3.91 7.46
CA TRP A 173 -15.68 3.74 7.75
C TRP A 173 -14.89 5.02 7.51
N SER A 174 -13.74 5.10 8.15
CA SER A 174 -12.79 6.21 8.04
C SER A 174 -11.35 5.72 7.96
N TYR A 175 -10.44 6.54 7.45
CA TYR A 175 -9.01 6.25 7.38
C TYR A 175 -8.26 7.13 8.38
N ASP A 176 -7.84 6.52 9.49
CA ASP A 176 -6.95 7.13 10.48
C ASP A 176 -5.74 6.23 10.70
N LEU A 177 -4.64 6.59 10.03
CA LEU A 177 -3.41 5.80 9.81
C LEU A 177 -3.64 4.46 9.09
N ARG A 178 -4.83 3.87 9.21
CA ARG A 178 -5.37 2.67 8.58
C ARG A 178 -6.90 2.70 8.55
N PRO A 179 -7.57 1.83 7.78
CA PRO A 179 -9.03 1.78 7.75
C PRO A 179 -9.62 1.42 9.12
N ARG A 180 -10.64 2.17 9.54
CA ARG A 180 -11.39 2.03 10.78
C ARG A 180 -12.85 1.81 10.48
N PHE A 181 -13.44 0.90 11.22
CA PHE A 181 -14.89 0.73 11.27
C PHE A 181 -15.48 1.83 12.15
N ASP A 182 -16.49 2.56 11.67
CA ASP A 182 -17.14 3.63 12.43
C ASP A 182 -18.49 3.18 13.01
N LYS A 183 -19.41 2.70 12.15
CA LYS A 183 -20.76 2.27 12.55
C LYS A 183 -21.35 1.32 11.51
N LEU A 184 -22.05 0.27 11.97
CA LEU A 184 -22.93 -0.55 11.14
C LEU A 184 -24.10 0.29 10.61
N ILE A 185 -24.51 0.01 9.38
CA ILE A 185 -25.69 0.60 8.75
C ILE A 185 -26.65 -0.55 8.51
N ASP A 186 -27.63 -0.69 9.39
CA ASP A 186 -28.70 -1.65 9.23
C ASP A 186 -29.70 -1.11 8.21
N ASP A 187 -30.26 -1.97 7.37
CA ASP A 187 -31.28 -1.58 6.38
C ASP A 187 -32.55 -1.03 7.07
N ASP A 188 -32.77 -1.34 8.35
CA ASP A 188 -33.87 -0.81 9.15
C ASP A 188 -33.69 0.68 9.54
N ASP A 189 -32.45 1.23 9.49
CA ASP A 189 -32.18 2.65 9.74
C ASP A 189 -32.53 3.53 8.51
N GLU A 190 -32.70 2.94 7.32
CA GLU A 190 -33.11 3.62 6.09
C GLU A 190 -34.51 3.15 5.64
N GLU A 191 -35.50 4.02 5.93
CA GLU A 191 -36.88 4.02 5.42
C GLU A 191 -37.94 3.31 6.29
N GLU A 192 -38.28 3.92 7.43
CA GLU A 192 -39.70 4.12 7.70
C GLU A 192 -40.25 4.86 6.47
N PHE A 193 -40.84 4.11 5.53
CA PHE A 193 -41.56 4.64 4.39
C PHE A 193 -42.66 5.51 4.97
N VAL A 194 -42.36 6.78 5.18
CA VAL A 194 -43.33 7.81 5.50
C VAL A 194 -43.94 8.16 4.15
N PRO A 195 -45.11 7.61 3.79
CA PRO A 195 -45.75 7.98 2.55
C PRO A 195 -45.88 9.50 2.47
N PHE A 196 -45.85 10.07 1.27
CA PHE A 196 -45.87 11.52 1.08
C PHE A 196 -47.07 12.25 1.72
N TYR A 197 -48.12 11.52 2.14
CA TYR A 197 -49.29 12.02 2.85
C TYR A 197 -49.15 12.01 4.38
N GLU A 198 -48.18 11.30 4.95
CA GLU A 198 -47.76 11.49 6.34
C GLU A 198 -46.82 12.69 6.39
N GLY A 199 -47.39 13.87 6.65
CA GLY A 199 -46.66 15.12 6.70
C GLY A 199 -45.50 15.06 7.69
N LYS A 200 -44.26 14.97 7.18
CA LYS A 200 -43.07 15.17 7.99
C LYS A 200 -43.16 16.56 8.63
N ARG A 201 -43.13 16.63 9.97
CA ARG A 201 -42.68 17.86 10.64
C ARG A 201 -41.26 18.06 10.16
N LEU A 202 -41.03 19.08 9.34
CA LEU A 202 -39.70 19.50 8.93
C LEU A 202 -38.79 19.53 10.17
N PRO A 203 -37.56 18.99 10.12
CA PRO A 203 -36.62 19.17 11.21
C PRO A 203 -36.54 20.66 11.50
N LYS A 204 -36.74 21.04 12.77
CA LYS A 204 -36.66 22.45 13.17
C LYS A 204 -35.33 22.98 12.64
N PRO A 205 -35.32 24.05 11.84
CA PRO A 205 -34.06 24.62 11.40
C PRO A 205 -33.24 24.90 12.65
N TYR A 206 -31.97 24.52 12.65
CA TYR A 206 -31.02 24.98 13.66
C TYR A 206 -31.03 26.51 13.61
N LEU A 207 -31.81 27.11 14.50
CA LEU A 207 -31.88 28.54 14.67
C LEU A 207 -30.58 28.92 15.37
N ASN A 208 -29.56 29.30 14.59
CA ASN A 208 -28.49 30.11 15.14
C ASN A 208 -29.14 31.32 15.80
N LYS A 209 -28.94 31.46 17.11
CA LYS A 209 -29.45 32.57 17.91
C LYS A 209 -29.03 33.88 17.22
N PRO A 210 -29.96 34.71 16.72
CA PRO A 210 -29.57 35.93 16.04
C PRO A 210 -28.94 36.89 17.04
N SER A 211 -27.72 37.33 16.73
CA SER A 211 -27.09 38.49 17.34
C SER A 211 -28.04 39.68 17.27
N SER A 212 -28.23 40.38 18.38
CA SER A 212 -29.20 41.45 18.59
C SER A 212 -28.82 42.77 17.88
N SER A 213 -28.79 42.75 16.54
CA SER A 213 -28.61 43.95 15.73
C SER A 213 -29.71 44.01 14.68
N PRO A 214 -30.42 45.16 14.51
CA PRO A 214 -31.52 45.26 13.57
C PRO A 214 -30.98 45.22 12.15
N VAL A 215 -31.10 44.06 11.49
CA VAL A 215 -30.83 43.92 10.06
C VAL A 215 -32.04 44.49 9.33
N LYS A 216 -31.84 45.61 8.63
CA LYS A 216 -32.83 46.13 7.66
C LYS A 216 -32.90 45.15 6.48
N ASN A 217 -34.12 44.79 6.07
CA ASN A 217 -34.31 43.91 4.91
C ASN A 217 -33.76 44.59 3.63
N PRO A 218 -32.97 43.89 2.80
CA PRO A 218 -32.43 44.46 1.56
C PRO A 218 -33.50 44.69 0.48
N PHE A 219 -34.70 44.12 0.65
CA PHE A 219 -35.79 44.17 -0.34
C PHE A 219 -36.80 45.30 -0.10
N ASP A 220 -36.68 46.03 1.01
CA ASP A 220 -37.59 47.15 1.33
C ASP A 220 -37.26 48.44 0.52
N GLN A 221 -36.32 48.38 -0.43
CA GLN A 221 -35.91 49.52 -1.26
C GLN A 221 -36.21 49.39 -2.76
N ALA A 222 -36.88 48.32 -3.20
CA ALA A 222 -37.21 48.14 -4.62
C ALA A 222 -38.63 48.64 -4.92
N ASN A 223 -38.75 49.87 -5.43
CA ASN A 223 -39.93 50.26 -6.20
C ASN A 223 -39.94 49.43 -7.50
N PRO A 224 -40.97 48.62 -7.78
CA PRO A 224 -40.98 47.80 -8.98
C PRO A 224 -41.30 48.68 -10.19
N VAL A 225 -40.29 49.00 -10.99
CA VAL A 225 -40.50 49.54 -12.34
C VAL A 225 -40.43 48.38 -13.31
N ASN A 226 -41.48 48.21 -14.12
CA ASN A 226 -41.51 47.20 -15.17
C ASN A 226 -40.37 47.45 -16.17
N PRO A 227 -39.54 46.44 -16.51
CA PRO A 227 -38.39 46.62 -17.37
C PRO A 227 -38.75 46.87 -18.84
N PHE A 228 -40.03 46.77 -19.20
CA PHE A 228 -40.53 47.01 -20.57
C PHE A 228 -40.98 48.45 -20.82
N ASP A 229 -41.09 49.29 -19.78
CA ASP A 229 -41.60 50.67 -19.91
C ASP A 229 -40.51 51.69 -20.33
N SER A 230 -39.27 51.26 -20.55
CA SER A 230 -38.15 52.13 -20.95
C SER A 230 -37.57 51.85 -22.35
N ALA A 231 -38.28 51.11 -23.19
CA ALA A 231 -37.82 50.81 -24.55
C ALA A 231 -38.53 51.69 -25.59
N ASN A 232 -37.91 52.84 -25.91
CA ASN A 232 -38.10 53.44 -27.22
C ASN A 232 -37.32 52.57 -28.23
N PRO A 233 -37.93 51.97 -29.27
CA PRO A 233 -37.23 51.02 -30.13
C PRO A 233 -36.25 51.74 -31.07
N PRO A 234 -34.95 51.36 -31.10
CA PRO A 234 -34.10 51.72 -32.22
C PRO A 234 -34.42 50.80 -33.40
N ALA A 235 -34.70 51.39 -34.56
CA ALA A 235 -34.84 50.68 -35.81
C ALA A 235 -33.47 50.11 -36.24
N GLY A 236 -33.29 48.79 -36.13
CA GLY A 236 -32.13 48.10 -36.70
C GLY A 236 -31.84 46.75 -36.06
N ASN A 237 -31.67 45.72 -36.89
CA ASN A 237 -31.32 44.37 -36.45
C ASN A 237 -29.85 44.33 -35.96
N PRO A 238 -29.53 43.71 -34.81
CA PRO A 238 -28.21 43.80 -34.20
C PRO A 238 -27.14 42.90 -34.85
N PHE A 239 -27.52 42.13 -35.88
CA PHE A 239 -26.62 41.18 -36.56
C PHE A 239 -25.92 41.76 -37.80
N ASP A 240 -26.24 42.98 -38.22
CA ASP A 240 -25.67 43.59 -39.43
C ASP A 240 -24.32 44.31 -39.21
N GLN A 241 -23.72 44.23 -38.01
CA GLN A 241 -22.46 44.92 -37.68
C GLN A 241 -21.21 44.03 -37.61
N VAL A 242 -21.23 42.82 -38.17
CA VAL A 242 -20.05 41.95 -38.17
C VAL A 242 -19.54 41.73 -39.59
N LYS A 243 -18.48 42.46 -39.99
CA LYS A 243 -17.66 42.05 -41.14
C LYS A 243 -16.94 40.74 -40.77
N PRO A 244 -16.95 39.71 -41.62
CA PRO A 244 -16.19 38.50 -41.34
C PRO A 244 -14.69 38.80 -41.50
N ALA A 245 -13.96 38.80 -40.40
CA ALA A 245 -12.50 38.76 -40.42
C ALA A 245 -12.05 37.31 -40.18
N ASN A 246 -11.35 36.74 -41.15
CA ASN A 246 -10.73 35.42 -41.00
C ASN A 246 -9.57 35.53 -39.98
N PRO A 247 -9.49 34.64 -38.98
CA PRO A 247 -8.52 34.76 -37.89
C PRO A 247 -7.09 34.31 -38.26
N PHE A 248 -6.80 34.05 -39.54
CA PHE A 248 -5.51 33.52 -40.01
C PHE A 248 -4.64 34.52 -40.80
N ASP A 249 -5.10 35.75 -41.03
CA ASP A 249 -4.37 36.74 -41.86
C ASP A 249 -3.30 37.55 -41.07
N SER A 250 -2.75 37.01 -39.99
CA SER A 250 -1.72 37.70 -39.19
C SER A 250 -0.54 36.80 -38.83
N ILE A 251 0.01 36.10 -39.81
CA ILE A 251 1.30 35.41 -39.66
C ILE A 251 2.23 35.84 -40.82
N PRO A 252 3.33 36.59 -40.56
CA PRO A 252 4.37 36.77 -41.56
C PRO A 252 5.12 35.44 -41.79
N PRO A 253 5.59 35.14 -43.01
CA PRO A 253 6.28 33.88 -43.28
C PRO A 253 7.70 33.97 -42.74
N THR A 254 7.95 33.38 -41.57
CA THR A 254 9.30 33.02 -41.17
C THR A 254 9.30 31.57 -40.73
N SER A 255 10.05 30.76 -41.47
CA SER A 255 10.30 29.35 -41.20
C SER A 255 10.70 29.15 -39.74
N PRO A 256 10.11 28.21 -39.00
CA PRO A 256 10.64 27.86 -37.69
C PRO A 256 11.94 27.09 -37.93
N ALA A 257 13.07 27.74 -37.66
CA ALA A 257 14.34 27.06 -37.45
C ALA A 257 14.18 26.07 -36.29
N ASN A 258 14.70 24.85 -36.46
CA ASN A 258 14.73 23.85 -35.39
C ASN A 258 15.54 24.39 -34.20
N PRO A 259 15.06 24.25 -32.96
CA PRO A 259 15.77 24.70 -31.77
C PRO A 259 17.00 23.84 -31.41
N PHE A 260 17.37 22.89 -32.28
CA PHE A 260 18.50 21.98 -32.10
C PHE A 260 19.68 22.26 -33.04
N ASP A 261 19.58 23.24 -33.95
CA ASP A 261 20.65 23.52 -34.93
C ASP A 261 21.75 24.46 -34.42
N GLU A 262 21.70 24.91 -33.16
CA GLU A 262 22.76 25.74 -32.55
C GLU A 262 23.59 24.97 -31.50
N ALA A 263 23.92 23.71 -31.80
CA ALA A 263 24.84 22.90 -31.00
C ALA A 263 25.92 22.21 -31.85
N SER A 264 26.55 22.97 -32.75
CA SER A 264 27.86 22.60 -33.30
C SER A 264 28.95 23.40 -32.59
N GLY A 265 29.31 22.94 -31.39
CA GLY A 265 30.41 23.54 -30.63
C GLY A 265 30.69 22.85 -29.29
N LYS A 266 31.59 21.86 -29.31
CA LYS A 266 32.37 21.24 -28.21
C LYS A 266 31.61 20.79 -26.93
N PRO A 267 31.84 19.56 -26.43
CA PRO A 267 31.33 19.16 -25.12
C PRO A 267 31.92 20.06 -24.01
N PRO A 268 31.14 20.42 -22.97
CA PRO A 268 31.64 21.21 -21.87
C PRO A 268 32.74 20.44 -21.14
N ALA A 269 33.89 21.10 -20.96
CA ALA A 269 35.02 20.56 -20.22
C ALA A 269 34.61 20.28 -18.76
N ASN A 270 35.08 19.15 -18.25
CA ASN A 270 34.92 18.74 -16.87
C ASN A 270 35.60 19.80 -15.97
N PRO A 271 34.93 20.34 -14.94
CA PRO A 271 35.48 21.43 -14.12
C PRO A 271 36.63 21.00 -13.18
N PHE A 272 37.16 19.78 -13.35
CA PHE A 272 38.27 19.20 -12.58
C PHE A 272 39.57 19.06 -13.37
N ASP A 273 39.61 19.39 -14.66
CA ASP A 273 40.80 19.22 -15.52
C ASP A 273 41.65 20.51 -15.69
N GLY A 274 41.89 21.22 -14.59
CA GLY A 274 42.70 22.44 -14.59
C GLY A 274 43.61 22.54 -13.37
N GLY A 275 44.74 21.80 -13.39
CA GLY A 275 45.74 21.90 -12.32
C GLY A 275 46.80 20.81 -12.39
N GLY A 276 47.60 20.79 -13.45
CA GLY A 276 48.81 19.99 -13.48
C GLY A 276 49.97 20.75 -12.84
N GLU A 277 50.27 20.45 -11.57
CA GLU A 277 51.61 20.60 -11.01
C GLU A 277 51.97 19.33 -10.23
N GLN A 278 53.17 18.81 -10.52
CA GLN A 278 53.73 17.57 -10.00
C GLN A 278 53.79 17.56 -8.47
N ALA A 279 53.13 16.60 -7.83
CA ALA A 279 53.36 16.29 -6.42
C ALA A 279 54.46 15.21 -6.29
N PRO A 280 55.54 15.46 -5.54
CA PRO A 280 56.55 14.46 -5.24
C PRO A 280 55.96 13.39 -4.29
N SER A 281 56.28 12.13 -4.57
CA SER A 281 55.96 10.96 -3.77
C SER A 281 56.44 11.13 -2.32
N THR A 282 55.50 11.34 -1.41
CA THR A 282 55.68 11.11 0.04
C THR A 282 54.57 10.17 0.50
N PRO A 283 54.88 9.10 1.27
CA PRO A 283 53.86 8.22 1.81
C PRO A 283 53.00 8.96 2.84
N PRO A 284 51.72 8.60 3.00
CA PRO A 284 50.87 9.19 4.04
C PRO A 284 51.45 8.89 5.43
N PRO A 285 51.25 9.79 6.42
CA PRO A 285 51.70 9.53 7.78
C PRO A 285 51.02 8.28 8.34
N GLU A 286 51.83 7.40 8.95
CA GLU A 286 51.38 6.18 9.61
C GLU A 286 50.28 6.49 10.64
N ASN A 287 49.26 5.64 10.65
CA ASN A 287 48.13 5.76 11.56
C ASN A 287 48.63 5.42 12.98
N PRO A 288 48.42 6.27 13.99
CA PRO A 288 48.96 6.05 15.34
C PRO A 288 48.31 4.88 16.10
N PHE A 289 47.38 4.16 15.46
CA PHE A 289 46.69 2.99 15.99
C PHE A 289 47.28 1.65 15.54
N ASP A 290 48.27 1.65 14.63
CA ASP A 290 48.92 0.41 14.14
C ASP A 290 49.98 -0.16 15.11
N SER A 291 50.20 0.47 16.27
CA SER A 291 51.13 -0.01 17.31
C SER A 291 50.45 -0.64 18.54
N ALA A 292 49.16 -0.99 18.46
CA ALA A 292 48.49 -1.71 19.52
C ALA A 292 48.73 -3.24 19.37
N PRO A 293 49.21 -3.96 20.40
CA PRO A 293 49.31 -5.41 20.33
C PRO A 293 47.92 -6.02 20.15
N SER A 294 47.78 -6.87 19.14
CA SER A 294 46.55 -7.60 18.82
C SER A 294 46.12 -8.43 20.04
N PRO A 295 44.90 -8.27 20.59
CA PRO A 295 44.41 -9.17 21.63
C PRO A 295 44.27 -10.57 21.04
N GLU A 296 44.89 -11.55 21.69
CA GLU A 296 44.73 -12.96 21.33
C GLU A 296 43.24 -13.32 21.33
N LEU A 297 42.76 -13.84 20.20
CA LEU A 297 41.42 -14.39 20.06
C LEU A 297 41.23 -15.51 21.12
N PRO A 298 40.13 -15.50 21.90
CA PRO A 298 39.86 -16.62 22.80
C PRO A 298 39.69 -17.89 21.97
N LYS A 299 40.51 -18.91 22.26
CA LYS A 299 40.42 -20.23 21.63
C LYS A 299 39.02 -20.81 21.87
N ASN A 300 38.40 -21.30 20.80
CA ASN A 300 37.06 -21.84 20.81
C ASN A 300 37.02 -23.12 21.67
N PRO A 301 36.20 -23.21 22.73
CA PRO A 301 36.17 -24.37 23.62
C PRO A 301 35.66 -25.65 22.95
N PHE A 302 35.13 -25.55 21.72
CA PHE A 302 34.63 -26.68 20.94
C PHE A 302 35.68 -27.35 20.04
N ASP A 303 36.89 -26.79 19.91
CA ASP A 303 37.94 -27.37 19.07
C ASP A 303 38.54 -28.68 19.65
N GLN A 304 38.20 -29.03 20.90
CA GLN A 304 38.62 -30.26 21.58
C GLN A 304 37.46 -31.22 21.91
N ALA A 305 36.24 -30.91 21.49
CA ALA A 305 35.11 -31.81 21.69
C ALA A 305 35.17 -32.97 20.67
N PRO A 306 35.17 -34.26 21.11
CA PRO A 306 35.05 -35.36 20.18
C PRO A 306 33.72 -35.24 19.41
N LEU A 307 33.77 -35.32 18.09
CA LEU A 307 32.57 -35.38 17.26
C LEU A 307 31.73 -36.58 17.70
N PRO A 308 30.42 -36.42 17.98
CA PRO A 308 29.57 -37.55 18.28
C PRO A 308 29.53 -38.47 17.05
N GLY A 309 29.92 -39.73 17.26
CA GLY A 309 29.93 -40.76 16.22
C GLY A 309 28.56 -40.95 15.58
N ASN A 310 28.57 -41.34 14.31
CA ASN A 310 27.38 -41.53 13.49
C ASN A 310 26.50 -42.66 14.08
N PRO A 311 25.23 -42.43 14.42
CA PRO A 311 24.39 -43.42 15.12
C PRO A 311 23.92 -44.58 14.22
N PHE A 312 24.39 -44.66 12.98
CA PHE A 312 23.99 -45.67 11.99
C PHE A 312 25.04 -46.76 11.74
N ASP A 313 26.20 -46.72 12.39
CA ASP A 313 27.26 -47.74 12.22
C ASP A 313 27.00 -49.06 12.98
N SER A 314 25.81 -49.25 13.57
CA SER A 314 25.48 -50.44 14.38
C SER A 314 24.53 -51.43 13.70
N LEU A 315 24.33 -51.35 12.38
CA LEU A 315 23.54 -52.36 11.66
C LEU A 315 24.46 -53.44 11.10
N GLU A 316 24.75 -54.40 11.97
CA GLU A 316 25.25 -55.73 11.62
C GLU A 316 24.28 -56.37 10.61
N ALA A 317 24.77 -56.68 9.41
CA ALA A 317 23.98 -57.37 8.40
C ALA A 317 23.72 -58.82 8.85
N PRO A 318 22.48 -59.34 8.79
CA PRO A 318 22.25 -60.76 9.04
C PRO A 318 22.71 -61.57 7.81
N ASP A 319 23.56 -62.56 8.06
CA ASP A 319 23.91 -63.61 7.10
C ASP A 319 22.66 -64.33 6.58
N ALA A 320 22.44 -64.30 5.26
CA ALA A 320 21.72 -65.30 4.47
C ALA A 320 21.99 -65.12 2.96
#